data_AF-A0A7Y8GLU9-F1
#
_entry.id   AF-A0A7Y8GLU9-F1
#
_cell.length_a   1.000
_cell.length_b   1.000
_cell.length_c   1.000
_cell.angle_alpha   90.00
_cell.angle_beta   90.00
_cell.angle_gamma   90.00
#
_symmetry.space_group_name_H-M   'P 1'
#
loop_
_entity.id
_entity.type
_entity.pdbx_description
1 polymer ?
#
loop_
_entity_poly.entity_id
_entity_poly.type
_entity_poly.pdbx_seq_one_letter_code
_entity_poly.pdbx_strand_id
1 'polypeptide(L)'
;MMLLRFFSPLAAAAAVAMSMAGAPPAQANTAASFQRDLIELLECRASPAAMQAVTTSLRGALYGTPRERPAHLQGWGFTRSGDGDDTTTFIDMPDALTVHGITTHRVVADDTGFSIPVDAGQRARIVSGNGLRLRSSNLREPFQVWSAPEASGDASLPAALVVRSDGEGYRVGCDYPGPMREARVPPRLRETASASDVGAALECRADDAAMQRIANTWERVSELSPLAWPDNVSAVAEREYGVGGQTMSLLAVTLDHPVMLQGLPVQSLGIAQGGYFAADMGDAPLKAVLDATRLGVADRQVEGYWMREATREASSGYTRVRAFSVIPTDSGAVLAGCMTSEVRSAD
;
A
#
# COMPACT_ATOMS: atom_id res chain seq x y z
N MET A 1 -6.22 -32.32 95.24
CA MET A 1 -4.77 -32.60 95.33
C MET A 1 -4.20 -32.40 93.92
N MET A 2 -3.59 -31.25 93.55
CA MET A 2 -2.18 -30.84 93.78
C MET A 2 -1.22 -31.90 93.17
N LEU A 3 -0.31 -31.70 92.21
CA LEU A 3 0.58 -30.59 91.74
C LEU A 3 0.69 -30.62 90.18
N LEU A 4 0.75 -29.53 89.40
CA LEU A 4 1.79 -28.50 89.13
C LEU A 4 3.04 -28.94 88.30
N ARG A 5 3.13 -28.40 87.06
CA ARG A 5 4.27 -27.73 86.35
C ARG A 5 5.53 -28.55 85.98
N PHE A 6 6.35 -28.29 84.95
CA PHE A 6 6.56 -27.30 83.85
C PHE A 6 7.42 -28.08 82.79
N PHE A 7 7.37 -27.84 81.47
CA PHE A 7 8.23 -26.89 80.73
C PHE A 7 7.80 -26.87 79.24
N SER A 8 7.67 -25.68 78.67
CA SER A 8 7.86 -25.35 77.24
C SER A 8 9.17 -24.52 77.16
N PRO A 9 9.85 -24.28 76.01
CA PRO A 9 9.29 -24.06 74.66
C PRO A 9 10.14 -24.59 73.47
N LEU A 10 9.57 -24.64 72.26
CA LEU A 10 10.26 -24.27 71.02
C LEU A 10 9.23 -24.13 69.88
N ALA A 11 9.31 -22.97 69.23
CA ALA A 11 8.50 -22.51 68.13
C ALA A 11 8.85 -23.20 66.81
N ALA A 12 7.91 -23.23 65.87
CA ALA A 12 8.12 -22.73 64.51
C ALA A 12 6.81 -22.80 63.70
N ALA A 13 6.36 -21.62 63.28
CA ALA A 13 5.46 -21.47 62.15
C ALA A 13 6.20 -21.83 60.84
N ALA A 14 5.52 -22.50 59.92
CA ALA A 14 5.87 -22.53 58.50
C ALA A 14 4.55 -22.55 57.72
N ALA A 15 4.10 -21.39 57.27
CA ALA A 15 4.46 -20.80 55.98
C ALA A 15 3.76 -21.54 54.83
N VAL A 16 2.62 -20.98 54.42
CA VAL A 16 1.97 -21.21 53.14
C VAL A 16 2.97 -20.77 52.06
N ALA A 17 3.64 -21.73 51.43
CA ALA A 17 4.36 -21.48 50.20
C ALA A 17 3.37 -21.60 49.03
N MET A 18 2.90 -20.45 48.54
CA MET A 18 2.33 -20.35 47.20
C MET A 18 3.43 -20.67 46.20
N SER A 19 3.36 -21.84 45.59
CA SER A 19 4.24 -22.22 44.49
C SER A 19 3.94 -21.33 43.28
N MET A 20 4.76 -20.29 43.09
CA MET A 20 5.02 -19.71 41.78
C MET A 20 5.69 -20.80 40.95
N ALA A 21 4.91 -21.58 40.20
CA ALA A 21 5.44 -22.57 39.28
C ALA A 21 6.07 -21.84 38.08
N GLY A 22 7.37 -21.57 38.18
CA GLY A 22 8.17 -21.18 37.02
C GLY A 22 8.20 -22.31 36.01
N ALA A 23 8.02 -22.00 34.73
CA ALA A 23 8.09 -22.97 33.64
C ALA A 23 9.44 -23.70 33.66
N PRO A 24 9.49 -25.01 33.32
CA PRO A 24 10.74 -25.76 33.24
C PRO A 24 11.74 -25.06 32.28
N PRO A 25 13.06 -25.16 32.53
CA PRO A 25 14.08 -24.34 31.89
C PRO A 25 14.09 -24.42 30.35
N ALA A 26 13.72 -25.58 29.77
CA ALA A 26 13.59 -25.72 28.32
C ALA A 26 12.44 -24.87 27.74
N GLN A 27 11.31 -24.76 28.44
CA GLN A 27 10.18 -23.91 28.03
C GLN A 27 10.47 -22.43 28.24
N ALA A 28 11.19 -22.07 29.31
CA ALA A 28 11.64 -20.70 29.55
C ALA A 28 12.58 -20.20 28.44
N ASN A 29 13.49 -21.06 27.96
CA ASN A 29 14.37 -20.76 26.83
C ASN A 29 13.59 -20.55 25.52
N THR A 30 12.55 -21.35 25.29
CA THR A 30 11.68 -21.21 24.09
C THR A 30 10.82 -19.95 24.13
N ALA A 31 10.27 -19.58 25.29
CA ALA A 31 9.49 -18.35 25.45
C ALA A 31 10.36 -17.10 25.20
N ALA A 32 11.55 -17.08 25.81
CA ALA A 32 12.49 -15.97 25.65
C ALA A 32 13.03 -15.86 24.21
N SER A 33 13.29 -16.98 23.53
CA SER A 33 13.68 -16.96 22.12
C SER A 33 12.55 -16.44 21.24
N PHE A 34 11.32 -16.93 21.44
CA PHE A 34 10.17 -16.47 20.67
C PHE A 34 9.93 -14.96 20.83
N GLN A 35 10.00 -14.44 22.05
CA GLN A 35 9.84 -13.01 22.31
C GLN A 35 10.93 -12.18 21.63
N ARG A 36 12.19 -12.64 21.66
CA ARG A 36 13.29 -11.98 20.94
C ARG A 36 13.03 -11.95 19.43
N ASP A 37 12.67 -13.09 18.86
CA ASP A 37 12.44 -13.21 17.41
C ASP A 37 11.24 -12.36 16.98
N LEU A 38 10.19 -12.26 17.81
CA LEU A 38 9.03 -11.40 17.56
C LEU A 38 9.42 -9.91 17.59
N ILE A 39 10.25 -9.49 18.55
CA ILE A 39 10.78 -8.12 18.62
C ILE A 39 11.63 -7.83 17.37
N GLU A 40 12.55 -8.73 17.00
CA GLU A 40 13.35 -8.57 15.79
C GLU A 40 12.49 -8.48 14.53
N LEU A 41 11.39 -9.24 14.47
CA LEU A 41 10.45 -9.22 13.35
C LEU A 41 9.74 -7.86 13.25
N LEU A 42 9.20 -7.38 14.37
CA LEU A 42 8.49 -6.10 14.42
C LEU A 42 9.43 -4.91 14.23
N GLU A 43 10.72 -5.07 14.55
CA GLU A 43 11.76 -4.05 14.36
C GLU A 43 12.47 -4.12 13.00
N CYS A 44 12.01 -4.96 12.08
CA CYS A 44 12.52 -5.09 10.71
C CYS A 44 13.96 -5.64 10.65
N ARG A 45 14.36 -6.41 11.67
CA ARG A 45 15.71 -6.98 11.84
C ARG A 45 15.75 -8.50 11.81
N ALA A 46 14.59 -9.17 11.82
CA ALA A 46 14.53 -10.62 11.84
C ALA A 46 15.20 -11.26 10.62
N SER A 47 15.94 -12.34 10.88
CA SER A 47 16.40 -13.26 9.85
C SER A 47 15.25 -14.08 9.25
N PRO A 48 15.41 -14.70 8.06
CA PRO A 48 14.42 -15.63 7.52
C PRO A 48 14.02 -16.76 8.47
N ALA A 49 14.98 -17.29 9.24
CA ALA A 49 14.72 -18.33 10.22
C ALA A 49 13.86 -17.83 11.38
N ALA A 50 14.16 -16.63 11.91
CA ALA A 50 13.35 -16.00 12.96
C ALA A 50 11.92 -15.70 12.48
N MET A 51 11.77 -15.18 11.26
CA MET A 51 10.46 -14.96 10.65
C MET A 51 9.64 -16.24 10.55
N GLN A 52 10.25 -17.33 10.07
CA GLN A 52 9.59 -18.62 9.95
C GLN A 52 9.22 -19.19 11.33
N ALA A 53 10.10 -19.08 12.32
CA ALA A 53 9.85 -19.56 13.68
C ALA A 53 8.68 -18.83 14.34
N VAL A 54 8.64 -17.49 14.25
CA VAL A 54 7.55 -16.67 14.78
C VAL A 54 6.23 -17.01 14.08
N THR A 55 6.23 -16.98 12.74
CA THR A 55 5.02 -17.25 11.94
C THR A 55 4.47 -18.64 12.20
N THR A 56 5.34 -19.66 12.30
CA THR A 56 4.93 -21.04 12.57
C THR A 56 4.32 -21.17 13.97
N SER A 57 4.93 -20.55 14.97
CA SER A 57 4.45 -20.60 16.36
C SER A 57 3.09 -19.90 16.50
N LEU A 58 2.94 -18.70 15.91
CA LEU A 58 1.67 -17.96 15.93
C LEU A 58 0.57 -18.69 15.15
N ARG A 59 0.89 -19.29 13.99
CA ARG A 59 -0.06 -20.12 13.24
C ARG A 59 -0.51 -21.34 14.05
N GLY A 60 0.44 -22.03 14.71
CA GLY A 60 0.14 -23.15 15.60
C GLY A 60 -0.75 -22.74 16.78
N ALA A 61 -0.56 -21.54 17.33
CA ALA A 61 -1.43 -21.03 18.39
C ALA A 61 -2.84 -20.64 17.91
N LEU A 62 -2.93 -20.06 16.71
CA LEU A 62 -4.17 -19.61 16.09
C LEU A 62 -5.08 -20.76 15.63
N TYR A 63 -4.51 -21.80 15.01
CA TYR A 63 -5.26 -22.91 14.41
C TYR A 63 -5.18 -24.22 15.19
N GLY A 64 -4.23 -24.35 16.13
CA GLY A 64 -4.09 -25.56 16.93
C GLY A 64 -5.21 -25.73 17.96
N THR A 65 -5.49 -26.98 18.30
CA THR A 65 -6.36 -27.28 19.45
C THR A 65 -5.73 -26.76 20.76
N PRO A 66 -6.49 -26.60 21.85
CA PRO A 66 -5.93 -26.15 23.13
C PRO A 66 -4.74 -26.98 23.64
N ARG A 67 -4.64 -28.27 23.25
CA ARG A 67 -3.53 -29.16 23.60
C ARG A 67 -2.31 -29.03 22.69
N GLU A 68 -2.51 -28.58 21.45
CA GLU A 68 -1.44 -28.38 20.46
C GLU A 68 -0.85 -26.98 20.52
N ARG A 69 -1.55 -26.02 21.14
CA ARG A 69 -1.08 -24.65 21.32
C ARG A 69 0.25 -24.64 22.11
N PRO A 70 1.30 -23.96 21.60
CA PRO A 70 2.55 -23.82 22.34
C PRO A 70 2.33 -23.27 23.75
N ALA A 71 2.98 -23.88 24.75
CA ALA A 71 2.77 -23.53 26.16
C ALA A 71 2.98 -22.03 26.45
N HIS A 72 3.98 -21.41 25.82
CA HIS A 72 4.29 -19.99 25.97
C HIS A 72 3.27 -19.03 25.29
N LEU A 73 2.30 -19.56 24.53
CA LEU A 73 1.25 -18.79 23.85
C LEU A 73 -0.16 -19.09 24.39
N GLN A 74 -0.30 -19.89 25.46
CA GLN A 74 -1.62 -20.30 25.96
C GLN A 74 -2.52 -19.14 26.41
N GLY A 75 -1.93 -18.05 26.94
CA GLY A 75 -2.64 -16.85 27.38
C GLY A 75 -2.89 -15.80 26.30
N TRP A 76 -2.53 -16.06 25.04
CA TRP A 76 -2.65 -15.10 23.95
C TRP A 76 -4.05 -15.15 23.33
N GLY A 77 -4.63 -13.98 23.09
CA GLY A 77 -5.92 -13.79 22.44
C GLY A 77 -5.75 -13.64 20.93
N PHE A 78 -6.66 -14.24 20.15
CA PHE A 78 -6.66 -14.12 18.69
C PHE A 78 -8.07 -13.79 18.22
N THR A 79 -8.24 -12.62 17.61
CA THR A 79 -9.51 -12.15 17.06
C THR A 79 -9.34 -11.87 15.58
N ARG A 80 -10.20 -12.44 14.74
CA ARG A 80 -10.20 -12.14 13.30
C ARG A 80 -11.28 -11.12 12.98
N SER A 81 -10.97 -10.21 12.07
CA SER A 81 -11.87 -9.22 11.49
C SER A 81 -11.74 -9.26 9.97
N GLY A 82 -12.81 -8.92 9.26
CA GLY A 82 -12.91 -8.99 7.81
C GLY A 82 -13.43 -10.34 7.30
N ASP A 83 -13.94 -10.32 6.06
CA ASP A 83 -14.43 -11.48 5.33
C ASP A 83 -13.54 -11.71 4.09
N GLY A 84 -13.26 -12.98 3.74
CA GLY A 84 -12.52 -13.33 2.52
C GLY A 84 -11.02 -13.04 2.58
N ASP A 85 -10.48 -12.44 1.52
CA ASP A 85 -9.04 -12.24 1.30
C ASP A 85 -8.42 -11.14 2.19
N ASP A 86 -9.23 -10.25 2.76
CA ASP A 86 -8.81 -9.12 3.61
C ASP A 86 -8.88 -9.43 5.12
N THR A 87 -8.63 -10.68 5.50
CA THR A 87 -8.72 -11.11 6.90
C THR A 87 -7.59 -10.52 7.74
N THR A 88 -7.92 -9.63 8.66
CA THR A 88 -7.00 -9.09 9.68
C THR A 88 -7.11 -9.89 10.97
N THR A 89 -5.97 -10.33 11.52
CA THR A 89 -5.91 -11.01 12.82
C THR A 89 -5.27 -10.11 13.86
N PHE A 90 -6.04 -9.77 14.89
CA PHE A 90 -5.56 -9.10 16.10
C PHE A 90 -5.07 -10.13 17.10
N ILE A 91 -3.85 -9.96 17.58
CA ILE A 91 -3.14 -10.83 18.50
C ILE A 91 -2.91 -10.06 19.80
N ASP A 92 -3.67 -10.41 20.83
CA ASP A 92 -3.60 -9.80 22.15
C ASP A 92 -2.66 -10.59 23.07
N MET A 93 -1.69 -9.91 23.64
CA MET A 93 -0.62 -10.49 24.45
C MET A 93 -0.83 -10.18 25.92
N PRO A 94 -0.64 -11.15 26.82
CA PRO A 94 -0.76 -10.92 28.26
C PRO A 94 0.29 -9.92 28.76
N ASP A 95 1.53 -10.03 28.26
CA ASP A 95 2.64 -9.16 28.60
C ASP A 95 2.91 -8.16 27.47
N ALA A 96 3.24 -6.92 27.85
CA ALA A 96 3.58 -5.90 26.87
C ALA A 96 4.96 -6.15 26.25
N LEU A 97 5.11 -5.83 24.98
CA LEU A 97 6.40 -5.71 24.30
C LEU A 97 6.68 -4.26 23.93
N THR A 98 7.95 -3.89 23.85
CA THR A 98 8.38 -2.57 23.37
C THR A 98 9.15 -2.75 22.07
N VAL A 99 8.66 -2.13 21.00
CA VAL A 99 9.28 -2.15 19.65
C VAL A 99 9.24 -0.73 19.08
N HIS A 100 10.30 -0.28 18.44
CA HIS A 100 10.41 1.12 17.95
C HIS A 100 10.14 2.18 19.04
N GLY A 101 10.43 1.85 20.31
CA GLY A 101 10.13 2.70 21.46
C GLY A 101 8.63 2.80 21.82
N ILE A 102 7.80 1.89 21.31
CA ILE A 102 6.36 1.83 21.54
C ILE A 102 6.03 0.57 22.33
N THR A 103 5.46 0.75 23.52
CA THR A 103 4.97 -0.34 24.37
C THR A 103 3.54 -0.71 23.97
N THR A 104 3.30 -1.99 23.64
CA THR A 104 2.01 -2.49 23.18
C THR A 104 1.70 -3.89 23.73
N HIS A 105 0.42 -4.17 23.94
CA HIS A 105 -0.12 -5.51 24.21
C HIS A 105 -0.73 -6.16 22.96
N ARG A 106 -0.63 -5.51 21.80
CA ARG A 106 -1.30 -5.94 20.58
C ARG A 106 -0.35 -5.96 19.39
N VAL A 107 -0.40 -7.07 18.65
CA VAL A 107 0.18 -7.25 17.32
C VAL A 107 -0.97 -7.48 16.34
N VAL A 108 -0.82 -6.99 15.12
CA VAL A 108 -1.78 -7.17 14.02
C VAL A 108 -1.09 -7.96 12.92
N ALA A 109 -1.77 -8.96 12.38
CA ALA A 109 -1.28 -9.78 11.27
C ALA A 109 -2.29 -9.77 10.12
N ASP A 110 -1.83 -9.47 8.91
CA ASP A 110 -2.62 -9.52 7.67
C ASP A 110 -1.74 -9.90 6.47
N ASP A 111 -2.25 -9.71 5.26
CA ASP A 111 -1.62 -10.02 3.98
C ASP A 111 -0.24 -9.34 3.80
N THR A 112 -0.01 -8.19 4.44
CA THR A 112 1.26 -7.48 4.38
C THR A 112 2.30 -7.98 5.38
N GLY A 113 1.88 -8.74 6.40
CA GLY A 113 2.73 -9.25 7.47
C GLY A 113 2.27 -8.80 8.86
N PHE A 114 3.24 -8.64 9.77
CA PHE A 114 2.97 -8.25 11.15
C PHE A 114 3.25 -6.77 11.38
N SER A 115 2.40 -6.14 12.18
CA SER A 115 2.51 -4.74 12.59
C SER A 115 2.02 -4.54 14.01
N ILE A 116 2.28 -3.37 14.58
CA ILE A 116 1.70 -2.94 15.85
C ILE A 116 0.89 -1.65 15.65
N PRO A 117 -0.21 -1.44 16.38
CA PRO A 117 -0.99 -0.21 16.32
C PRO A 117 -0.19 0.96 16.91
N VAL A 118 -0.33 2.13 16.31
CA VAL A 118 0.31 3.39 16.77
C VAL A 118 -0.66 4.56 16.70
N ASP A 119 -0.45 5.55 17.54
CA ASP A 119 -1.20 6.81 17.48
C ASP A 119 -0.63 7.78 16.42
N ALA A 120 -1.36 8.87 16.14
CA ALA A 120 -0.97 9.86 15.15
C ALA A 120 0.35 10.58 15.47
N GLY A 121 0.66 10.78 16.75
CA GLY A 121 1.91 11.39 17.22
C GLY A 121 3.10 10.46 17.07
N GLN A 122 2.94 9.17 17.42
CA GLN A 122 3.90 8.10 17.18
C GLN A 122 4.18 7.94 15.69
N ARG A 123 3.11 7.87 14.86
CA ARG A 123 3.21 7.86 13.39
C ARG A 123 4.04 9.04 12.89
N ALA A 124 3.73 10.26 13.33
CA ALA A 124 4.47 11.46 12.92
C ALA A 124 5.97 11.34 13.23
N ARG A 125 6.32 10.92 14.45
CA ARG A 125 7.72 10.74 14.88
C ARG A 125 8.45 9.69 14.06
N ILE A 126 7.81 8.54 13.81
CA ILE A 126 8.40 7.45 13.02
C ILE A 126 8.63 7.91 11.58
N VAL A 127 7.61 8.50 10.94
CA VAL A 127 7.69 8.98 9.56
C VAL A 127 8.81 10.02 9.40
N SER A 128 8.85 11.03 10.26
CA SER A 128 9.89 12.07 10.19
C SER A 128 11.27 11.54 10.54
N GLY A 129 11.37 10.66 11.55
CA GLY A 129 12.64 10.12 12.03
C GLY A 129 13.32 9.17 11.03
N ASN A 130 12.54 8.57 10.13
CA ASN A 130 13.03 7.62 9.12
C ASN A 130 12.93 8.14 7.68
N GLY A 131 12.47 9.38 7.47
CA GLY A 131 12.35 9.98 6.13
C GLY A 131 11.38 9.24 5.21
N LEU A 132 10.30 8.67 5.76
CA LEU A 132 9.33 7.88 4.99
C LEU A 132 8.47 8.79 4.11
N ARG A 133 8.16 8.34 2.89
CA ARG A 133 7.32 9.06 1.91
C ARG A 133 5.94 8.45 1.85
N LEU A 134 4.93 9.31 1.74
CA LEU A 134 3.54 8.91 1.62
C LEU A 134 3.23 8.43 0.20
N ARG A 135 2.60 7.26 0.10
CA ARG A 135 1.79 6.82 -1.03
C ARG A 135 0.33 6.64 -0.59
N SER A 136 -0.64 7.09 -1.37
CA SER A 136 -2.04 7.07 -0.94
C SER A 136 -3.06 6.75 -2.03
N SER A 137 -4.12 6.02 -1.68
CA SER A 137 -5.27 5.73 -2.53
C SER A 137 -6.58 6.15 -1.87
N ASN A 138 -7.53 6.69 -2.63
CA ASN A 138 -8.90 6.92 -2.14
C ASN A 138 -9.97 6.09 -2.90
N LEU A 139 -9.57 5.11 -3.70
CA LEU A 139 -10.49 4.35 -4.58
C LEU A 139 -11.41 3.38 -3.84
N ARG A 140 -10.96 2.93 -2.67
CA ARG A 140 -11.72 2.06 -1.78
C ARG A 140 -11.80 2.77 -0.44
N GLU A 141 -11.26 2.16 0.59
CA GLU A 141 -10.99 2.84 1.84
C GLU A 141 -9.74 3.72 1.69
N PRO A 142 -9.64 4.85 2.41
CA PRO A 142 -8.47 5.72 2.32
C PRO A 142 -7.24 4.97 2.82
N PHE A 143 -6.46 4.44 1.88
CA PHE A 143 -5.21 3.76 2.15
C PHE A 143 -4.07 4.76 2.13
N GLN A 144 -3.30 4.79 3.20
CA GLN A 144 -2.07 5.57 3.30
C GLN A 144 -0.94 4.65 3.69
N VAL A 145 0.17 4.72 2.97
CA VAL A 145 1.38 3.97 3.27
C VAL A 145 2.55 4.93 3.28
N TRP A 146 3.31 4.95 4.35
CA TRP A 146 4.60 5.63 4.43
C TRP A 146 5.70 4.58 4.38
N SER A 147 6.53 4.63 3.35
CA SER A 147 7.67 3.73 3.17
C SER A 147 8.91 4.51 2.79
N ALA A 148 10.08 3.90 2.98
CA ALA A 148 11.29 4.43 2.38
C ALA A 148 11.15 4.43 0.84
N PRO A 149 11.76 5.40 0.14
CA PRO A 149 11.96 5.26 -1.30
C PRO A 149 12.72 3.95 -1.55
N GLU A 150 12.40 3.22 -2.63
CA GLU A 150 13.18 2.03 -2.95
C GLU A 150 14.65 2.40 -3.13
N ALA A 151 15.49 1.93 -2.20
CA ALA A 151 16.93 1.87 -2.43
C ALA A 151 17.16 0.78 -3.47
N SER A 152 17.84 1.14 -4.55
CA SER A 152 18.11 0.30 -5.73
C SER A 152 18.34 -1.17 -5.39
N GLY A 153 17.32 -2.01 -5.62
CA GLY A 153 17.36 -3.41 -6.09
C GLY A 153 18.22 -4.44 -5.36
N ASP A 154 18.86 -4.14 -4.24
CA ASP A 154 19.72 -5.11 -3.58
C ASP A 154 18.89 -6.00 -2.63
N ALA A 155 18.69 -7.25 -3.04
CA ALA A 155 17.98 -8.27 -2.26
C ALA A 155 18.68 -8.62 -0.93
N SER A 156 19.89 -8.08 -0.67
CA SER A 156 20.59 -8.17 0.60
C SER A 156 20.20 -7.08 1.62
N LEU A 157 19.35 -6.11 1.24
CA LEU A 157 18.91 -5.06 2.15
C LEU A 157 18.03 -5.62 3.29
N PRO A 158 18.18 -5.10 4.52
CA PRO A 158 17.24 -5.41 5.60
C PRO A 158 15.82 -4.95 5.24
N ALA A 159 14.83 -5.48 5.95
CA ALA A 159 13.44 -5.06 5.76
C ALA A 159 13.26 -3.57 6.00
N ALA A 160 12.39 -2.95 5.21
CA ALA A 160 12.11 -1.53 5.31
C ALA A 160 10.99 -1.27 6.33
N LEU A 161 11.15 -0.25 7.18
CA LEU A 161 10.10 0.20 8.07
C LEU A 161 8.95 0.81 7.25
N VAL A 162 7.73 0.40 7.55
CA VAL A 162 6.51 0.91 6.91
C VAL A 162 5.49 1.31 7.96
N VAL A 163 4.87 2.47 7.75
CA VAL A 163 3.66 2.86 8.47
C VAL A 163 2.50 2.81 7.51
N ARG A 164 1.33 2.34 7.95
CA ARG A 164 0.14 2.28 7.11
C ARG A 164 -1.11 2.72 7.86
N SER A 165 -2.12 3.10 7.09
CA SER A 165 -3.48 3.36 7.55
C SER A 165 -4.45 2.84 6.50
N ASP A 166 -5.45 2.10 6.97
CA ASP A 166 -6.59 1.57 6.23
C ASP A 166 -7.90 2.25 6.69
N GLY A 167 -7.81 3.42 7.35
CA GLY A 167 -8.96 4.11 7.94
C GLY A 167 -9.28 3.71 9.38
N GLU A 168 -8.79 2.58 9.89
CA GLU A 168 -9.00 2.14 11.29
C GLU A 168 -7.92 2.61 12.27
N GLY A 169 -6.99 3.45 11.81
CA GLY A 169 -5.88 3.97 12.60
C GLY A 169 -4.54 3.77 11.90
N TYR A 170 -3.44 3.90 12.64
CA TYR A 170 -2.09 3.72 12.11
C TYR A 170 -1.48 2.43 12.64
N ARG A 171 -0.71 1.76 11.78
CA ARG A 171 0.05 0.57 12.15
C ARG A 171 1.48 0.72 11.64
N VAL A 172 2.46 0.33 12.44
CA VAL A 172 3.87 0.26 12.00
C VAL A 172 4.29 -1.20 11.91
N GLY A 173 4.91 -1.56 10.80
CA GLY A 173 5.42 -2.91 10.52
C GLY A 173 6.57 -2.84 9.53
N CYS A 174 6.83 -3.95 8.85
CA CYS A 174 8.01 -4.10 8.02
C CYS A 174 7.65 -4.63 6.63
N ASP A 175 8.28 -4.06 5.61
CA ASP A 175 8.29 -4.60 4.25
C ASP A 175 9.56 -5.43 4.03
N TYR A 176 9.44 -6.74 4.20
CA TYR A 176 10.54 -7.69 4.00
C TYR A 176 10.76 -7.98 2.51
N PRO A 177 12.00 -7.91 2.00
CA PRO A 177 12.30 -8.30 0.62
C PRO A 177 12.13 -9.81 0.40
N GLY A 178 12.09 -10.22 -0.87
CA GLY A 178 12.04 -11.62 -1.28
C GLY A 178 10.64 -12.09 -1.69
N PRO A 179 10.34 -13.40 -1.58
CA PRO A 179 9.17 -14.01 -2.22
C PRO A 179 7.83 -13.41 -1.80
N MET A 180 7.70 -12.92 -0.55
CA MET A 180 6.47 -12.28 -0.10
C MET A 180 6.22 -10.95 -0.82
N ARG A 181 7.26 -10.12 -0.99
CA ARG A 181 7.17 -8.86 -1.73
C ARG A 181 6.91 -9.10 -3.22
N GLU A 182 7.58 -10.10 -3.80
CA GLU A 182 7.39 -10.52 -5.20
C GLU A 182 6.01 -11.17 -5.48
N ALA A 183 5.42 -11.80 -4.47
CA ALA A 183 4.10 -12.44 -4.55
C ALA A 183 2.96 -11.42 -4.49
N ARG A 184 3.18 -10.21 -3.94
CA ARG A 184 2.16 -9.13 -3.94
C ARG A 184 1.78 -8.68 -5.34
N VAL A 185 2.66 -8.88 -6.32
CA VAL A 185 2.44 -8.47 -7.70
C VAL A 185 2.26 -9.72 -8.58
N PRO A 186 1.04 -9.98 -9.08
CA PRO A 186 0.79 -11.05 -10.03
C PRO A 186 1.75 -10.97 -11.23
N PRO A 187 2.25 -12.10 -11.78
CA PRO A 187 3.23 -12.08 -12.87
C PRO A 187 2.85 -11.19 -14.05
N ARG A 188 1.58 -11.18 -14.44
CA ARG A 188 1.05 -10.34 -15.54
C ARG A 188 1.12 -8.83 -15.27
N LEU A 189 1.21 -8.41 -14.01
CA LEU A 189 1.27 -7.00 -13.59
C LEU A 189 2.69 -6.52 -13.26
N ARG A 190 3.71 -7.38 -13.43
CA ARG A 190 5.10 -7.03 -13.11
C ARG A 190 5.67 -6.03 -14.10
N GLU A 191 5.36 -6.21 -15.38
CA GLU A 191 5.72 -5.25 -16.43
C GLU A 191 4.75 -4.07 -16.41
N THR A 192 5.30 -2.89 -16.15
CA THR A 192 4.56 -1.63 -16.01
C THR A 192 5.13 -0.57 -16.95
N ALA A 193 4.38 0.51 -17.16
CA ALA A 193 4.70 1.55 -18.12
C ALA A 193 5.92 2.35 -17.65
N SER A 194 6.86 2.55 -18.56
CA SER A 194 7.94 3.51 -18.39
C SER A 194 7.45 4.95 -18.60
N ALA A 195 8.25 5.94 -18.20
CA ALA A 195 7.98 7.34 -18.51
C ALA A 195 7.86 7.59 -20.04
N SER A 196 8.59 6.83 -20.85
CA SER A 196 8.51 6.90 -22.32
C SER A 196 7.18 6.35 -22.84
N ASP A 197 6.68 5.25 -22.27
CA ASP A 197 5.38 4.68 -22.63
C ASP A 197 4.25 5.67 -22.34
N VAL A 198 4.28 6.26 -21.15
CA VAL A 198 3.32 7.29 -20.74
C VAL A 198 3.37 8.51 -21.67
N GLY A 199 4.57 9.04 -21.96
CA GLY A 199 4.72 10.18 -22.87
C GLY A 199 4.22 9.87 -24.28
N ALA A 200 4.53 8.68 -24.80
CA ALA A 200 4.03 8.23 -26.10
C ALA A 200 2.50 8.11 -26.11
N ALA A 201 1.88 7.61 -25.04
CA ALA A 201 0.44 7.47 -24.95
C ALA A 201 -0.27 8.82 -24.85
N LEU A 202 0.26 9.78 -24.06
CA LEU A 202 -0.26 11.14 -24.02
C LEU A 202 -0.27 11.78 -25.42
N GLU A 203 0.73 11.48 -26.25
CA GLU A 203 0.88 12.03 -27.61
C GLU A 203 0.21 11.20 -28.72
N CYS A 204 -0.61 10.19 -28.38
CA CYS A 204 -1.22 9.26 -29.34
C CYS A 204 -0.23 8.42 -30.18
N ARG A 205 1.01 8.25 -29.71
CA ARG A 205 2.08 7.51 -30.39
C ARG A 205 2.39 6.15 -29.78
N ALA A 206 1.74 5.77 -28.68
CA ALA A 206 1.94 4.48 -28.05
C ALA A 206 1.50 3.33 -28.96
N ASP A 207 2.36 2.32 -29.06
CA ASP A 207 2.04 1.03 -29.67
C ASP A 207 1.24 0.14 -28.69
N ASP A 208 0.77 -1.01 -29.19
CA ASP A 208 -0.05 -1.92 -28.38
C ASP A 208 0.69 -2.48 -27.16
N ALA A 209 2.02 -2.67 -27.26
CA ALA A 209 2.82 -3.16 -26.15
C ALA A 209 2.94 -2.10 -25.03
N ALA A 210 3.13 -0.83 -25.39
CA ALA A 210 3.11 0.29 -24.46
C ALA A 210 1.72 0.46 -23.83
N MET A 211 0.64 0.36 -24.62
CA MET A 211 -0.72 0.41 -24.11
C MET A 211 -1.03 -0.74 -23.15
N GLN A 212 -0.51 -1.95 -23.40
CA GLN A 212 -0.63 -3.07 -22.47
C GLN A 212 0.12 -2.80 -21.15
N ARG A 213 1.33 -2.23 -21.20
CA ARG A 213 2.06 -1.84 -19.97
C ARG A 213 1.34 -0.73 -19.19
N ILE A 214 0.67 0.19 -19.87
CA ILE A 214 -0.19 1.21 -19.25
C ILE A 214 -1.40 0.55 -18.58
N ALA A 215 -2.07 -0.38 -19.24
CA ALA A 215 -3.18 -1.14 -18.66
C ALA A 215 -2.74 -1.96 -17.43
N ASN A 216 -1.58 -2.62 -17.49
CA ASN A 216 -1.01 -3.33 -16.34
C ASN A 216 -0.72 -2.39 -15.17
N THR A 217 -0.13 -1.21 -15.46
CA THR A 217 0.14 -0.18 -14.44
C THR A 217 -1.15 0.25 -13.78
N TRP A 218 -2.19 0.44 -14.57
CA TRP A 218 -3.47 0.89 -14.11
C TRP A 218 -4.15 -0.09 -13.18
N GLU A 219 -4.25 -1.34 -13.63
CA GLU A 219 -4.84 -2.40 -12.84
C GLU A 219 -4.07 -2.58 -11.53
N ARG A 220 -2.74 -2.53 -11.58
CA ARG A 220 -1.87 -2.64 -10.41
C ARG A 220 -2.15 -1.55 -9.38
N VAL A 221 -2.32 -0.30 -9.80
CA VAL A 221 -2.56 0.81 -8.87
C VAL A 221 -4.02 0.89 -8.39
N SER A 222 -4.95 0.30 -9.14
CA SER A 222 -6.38 0.28 -8.79
C SER A 222 -6.72 -0.85 -7.82
N GLU A 223 -6.05 -2.00 -7.96
CA GLU A 223 -6.41 -3.23 -7.27
C GLU A 223 -5.50 -3.58 -6.10
N LEU A 224 -4.25 -3.11 -6.09
CA LEU A 224 -3.26 -3.51 -5.09
C LEU A 224 -2.90 -2.40 -4.11
N SER A 225 -2.41 -2.80 -2.94
CA SER A 225 -1.84 -1.91 -1.91
C SER A 225 -0.74 -1.00 -2.46
N PRO A 226 -0.58 0.24 -1.95
CA PRO A 226 0.49 1.15 -2.37
C PRO A 226 1.93 0.60 -2.24
N LEU A 227 2.15 -0.42 -1.41
CA LEU A 227 3.42 -1.15 -1.33
C LEU A 227 3.74 -1.94 -2.59
N ALA A 228 2.72 -2.29 -3.36
CA ALA A 228 2.84 -2.99 -4.63
C ALA A 228 2.89 -2.03 -5.81
N TRP A 229 2.76 -0.72 -5.67
CA TRP A 229 2.71 0.20 -6.82
C TRP A 229 4.08 0.38 -7.51
N PRO A 230 4.10 0.80 -8.80
CA PRO A 230 5.34 1.27 -9.43
C PRO A 230 5.94 2.45 -8.67
N ASP A 231 7.27 2.58 -8.71
CA ASP A 231 7.95 3.55 -7.86
C ASP A 231 7.61 5.01 -8.13
N ASN A 232 7.28 5.32 -9.37
CA ASN A 232 6.95 6.68 -9.75
C ASN A 232 5.53 7.09 -9.39
N VAL A 233 4.73 6.24 -8.72
CA VAL A 233 3.34 6.54 -8.35
C VAL A 233 3.27 6.90 -6.87
N SER A 234 2.72 8.09 -6.58
CA SER A 234 2.60 8.63 -5.22
C SER A 234 1.16 8.69 -4.74
N ALA A 235 0.20 8.92 -5.63
CA ALA A 235 -1.20 8.89 -5.24
C ALA A 235 -2.10 8.41 -6.36
N VAL A 236 -3.22 7.79 -5.98
CA VAL A 236 -4.30 7.47 -6.90
C VAL A 236 -5.62 7.93 -6.33
N ALA A 237 -6.41 8.61 -7.16
CA ALA A 237 -7.71 9.10 -6.73
C ALA A 237 -8.73 9.23 -7.84
N GLU A 238 -10.01 9.06 -7.55
CA GLU A 238 -11.06 9.52 -8.46
C GLU A 238 -11.14 11.05 -8.43
N ARG A 239 -11.20 11.66 -9.62
CA ARG A 239 -11.35 13.10 -9.81
C ARG A 239 -12.44 13.39 -10.82
N GLU A 240 -13.28 14.35 -10.49
CA GLU A 240 -14.33 14.83 -11.38
C GLU A 240 -13.95 16.18 -11.97
N TYR A 241 -14.12 16.32 -13.28
CA TYR A 241 -13.91 17.57 -14.01
C TYR A 241 -15.22 17.97 -14.69
N GLY A 242 -15.63 19.23 -14.54
CA GLY A 242 -16.68 19.80 -15.38
C GLY A 242 -16.11 20.13 -16.76
N VAL A 243 -16.75 19.68 -17.83
CA VAL A 243 -16.39 20.01 -19.22
C VAL A 243 -17.68 20.36 -19.96
N GLY A 244 -17.87 21.65 -20.27
CA GLY A 244 -19.05 22.09 -21.00
C GLY A 244 -20.35 21.86 -20.22
N GLY A 245 -20.29 21.90 -18.89
CA GLY A 245 -21.44 21.61 -18.01
C GLY A 245 -21.74 20.12 -17.81
N GLN A 246 -20.92 19.22 -18.35
CA GLN A 246 -21.00 17.78 -18.09
C GLN A 246 -19.87 17.33 -17.16
N THR A 247 -20.14 16.35 -16.31
CA THR A 247 -19.11 15.76 -15.44
C THR A 247 -18.35 14.68 -16.19
N MET A 248 -17.02 14.80 -16.21
CA MET A 248 -16.09 13.77 -16.64
C MET A 248 -15.32 13.25 -15.43
N SER A 249 -15.56 11.98 -15.07
CA SER A 249 -14.83 11.30 -14.00
C SER A 249 -13.58 10.63 -14.57
N LEU A 250 -12.43 11.01 -14.05
CA LEU A 250 -11.14 10.39 -14.35
C LEU A 250 -10.64 9.71 -13.09
N LEU A 251 -10.09 8.52 -13.25
CA LEU A 251 -9.20 8.00 -12.23
C LEU A 251 -7.81 8.63 -12.47
N ALA A 252 -7.28 9.28 -11.44
CA ALA A 252 -6.10 10.13 -11.50
C ALA A 252 -4.92 9.48 -10.79
N VAL A 253 -3.76 9.46 -11.45
CA VAL A 253 -2.48 8.97 -10.92
C VAL A 253 -1.53 10.15 -10.76
N THR A 254 -1.10 10.40 -9.53
CA THR A 254 -0.05 11.39 -9.23
C THR A 254 1.31 10.71 -9.28
N LEU A 255 2.25 11.37 -9.94
CA LEU A 255 3.61 10.90 -10.14
C LEU A 255 4.59 11.57 -9.17
N ASP A 256 5.58 10.82 -8.71
CA ASP A 256 6.71 11.35 -7.93
C ASP A 256 7.62 12.22 -8.80
N HIS A 257 7.95 11.73 -10.01
CA HIS A 257 8.71 12.45 -11.01
C HIS A 257 7.83 12.73 -12.23
N PRO A 258 7.80 13.98 -12.71
CA PRO A 258 6.95 14.35 -13.82
C PRO A 258 7.41 13.68 -15.12
N VAL A 259 6.43 13.33 -15.96
CA VAL A 259 6.68 13.00 -17.37
C VAL A 259 6.55 14.27 -18.21
N MET A 260 7.14 14.29 -19.40
CA MET A 260 7.08 15.46 -20.27
C MET A 260 6.04 15.25 -21.38
N LEU A 261 5.11 16.19 -21.52
CA LEU A 261 4.21 16.29 -22.66
C LEU A 261 4.62 17.51 -23.49
N GLN A 262 5.23 17.29 -24.66
CA GLN A 262 5.68 18.38 -25.55
C GLN A 262 6.53 19.45 -24.82
N GLY A 263 7.36 19.04 -23.86
CA GLY A 263 8.20 19.95 -23.07
C GLY A 263 7.53 20.59 -21.86
N LEU A 264 6.26 20.27 -21.57
CA LEU A 264 5.57 20.65 -20.35
C LEU A 264 5.63 19.51 -19.32
N PRO A 265 5.98 19.78 -18.05
CA PRO A 265 5.99 18.75 -17.01
C PRO A 265 4.56 18.39 -16.61
N VAL A 266 4.31 17.08 -16.50
CA VAL A 266 3.03 16.50 -16.11
C VAL A 266 3.24 15.63 -14.88
N GLN A 267 2.56 15.98 -13.80
CA GLN A 267 2.63 15.25 -12.54
C GLN A 267 1.36 14.45 -12.23
N SER A 268 0.27 14.68 -12.97
CA SER A 268 -1.01 14.01 -12.78
C SER A 268 -1.50 13.47 -14.12
N LEU A 269 -1.79 12.17 -14.16
CA LEU A 269 -2.35 11.48 -15.31
C LEU A 269 -3.80 11.11 -14.99
N GLY A 270 -4.69 11.17 -15.97
CA GLY A 270 -6.09 10.79 -15.85
C GLY A 270 -6.47 9.77 -16.92
N ILE A 271 -7.26 8.76 -16.53
CA ILE A 271 -7.90 7.82 -17.43
C ILE A 271 -9.41 7.92 -17.28
N ALA A 272 -10.11 8.11 -18.39
CA ALA A 272 -11.56 8.00 -18.45
C ALA A 272 -11.99 6.60 -18.89
N GLN A 273 -13.14 6.15 -18.38
CA GLN A 273 -13.87 5.06 -19.03
C GLN A 273 -14.25 5.51 -20.46
N GLY A 274 -13.82 4.76 -21.47
CA GLY A 274 -14.00 5.12 -22.88
C GLY A 274 -12.71 5.43 -23.66
N GLY A 275 -11.53 5.33 -23.03
CA GLY A 275 -10.25 5.36 -23.75
C GLY A 275 -9.62 6.74 -23.91
N TYR A 276 -9.95 7.68 -23.03
CA TYR A 276 -9.22 8.94 -22.90
C TYR A 276 -8.08 8.80 -21.89
N PHE A 277 -6.85 9.02 -22.35
CA PHE A 277 -5.64 9.05 -21.53
C PHE A 277 -5.06 10.46 -21.57
N ALA A 278 -5.10 11.16 -20.44
CA ALA A 278 -4.84 12.58 -20.36
C ALA A 278 -3.83 12.94 -19.28
N ALA A 279 -3.13 14.03 -19.49
CA ALA A 279 -2.43 14.77 -18.47
C ALA A 279 -3.38 15.81 -17.88
N ASP A 280 -3.45 15.87 -16.56
CA ASP A 280 -3.90 17.06 -15.85
C ASP A 280 -2.73 18.04 -15.80
N MET A 281 -2.87 19.14 -16.53
CA MET A 281 -1.82 20.14 -16.70
C MET A 281 -1.69 21.08 -15.50
N GLY A 282 -2.49 20.87 -14.44
CA GLY A 282 -2.47 21.67 -13.23
C GLY A 282 -2.72 23.14 -13.53
N ASP A 283 -1.83 24.00 -13.03
CA ASP A 283 -1.94 25.47 -13.18
C ASP A 283 -1.45 26.00 -14.53
N ALA A 284 -1.10 25.13 -15.49
CA ALA A 284 -0.62 25.56 -16.79
C ALA A 284 -1.73 26.32 -17.55
N PRO A 285 -1.49 27.57 -17.99
CA PRO A 285 -2.49 28.32 -18.74
C PRO A 285 -2.83 27.62 -20.05
N LEU A 286 -4.12 27.58 -20.40
CA LEU A 286 -4.62 26.99 -21.66
C LEU A 286 -3.81 27.42 -22.88
N LYS A 287 -3.50 28.71 -23.00
CA LYS A 287 -2.68 29.24 -24.11
C LYS A 287 -1.30 28.58 -24.17
N ALA A 288 -0.63 28.40 -23.03
CA ALA A 288 0.69 27.77 -22.99
C ALA A 288 0.63 26.30 -23.42
N VAL A 289 -0.43 25.58 -23.01
CA VAL A 289 -0.65 24.19 -23.43
C VAL A 289 -0.93 24.09 -24.93
N LEU A 290 -1.76 24.97 -25.48
CA LEU A 290 -2.04 25.04 -26.92
C LEU A 290 -0.78 25.39 -27.73
N ASP A 291 0.00 26.37 -27.28
CA ASP A 291 1.25 26.77 -27.93
C ASP A 291 2.26 25.61 -27.95
N ALA A 292 2.43 24.88 -26.83
CA ALA A 292 3.34 23.75 -26.72
C ALA A 292 2.92 22.56 -27.59
N THR A 293 1.61 22.26 -27.62
CA THR A 293 1.04 21.16 -28.43
C THR A 293 0.81 21.55 -29.89
N ARG A 294 1.04 22.83 -30.22
CA ARG A 294 0.83 23.43 -31.54
C ARG A 294 -0.62 23.30 -32.04
N LEU A 295 -1.59 23.22 -31.14
CA LEU A 295 -3.02 23.23 -31.49
C LEU A 295 -3.50 24.68 -31.64
N GLY A 296 -4.15 24.97 -32.76
CA GLY A 296 -4.62 26.31 -33.10
C GLY A 296 -6.10 26.37 -33.42
N VAL A 297 -6.57 27.52 -33.93
CA VAL A 297 -7.98 27.73 -34.29
C VAL A 297 -8.49 26.70 -35.30
N ALA A 298 -7.65 26.24 -36.23
CA ALA A 298 -8.01 25.24 -37.22
C ALA A 298 -8.27 23.84 -36.62
N ASP A 299 -7.71 23.56 -35.44
CA ASP A 299 -7.90 22.29 -34.72
C ASP A 299 -9.07 22.36 -33.72
N ARG A 300 -9.71 23.52 -33.57
CA ARG A 300 -10.81 23.69 -32.60
C ARG A 300 -12.08 23.00 -33.12
N GLN A 301 -12.71 22.19 -32.26
CA GLN A 301 -13.97 21.52 -32.53
C GLN A 301 -15.18 22.31 -31.99
N VAL A 302 -16.38 21.83 -32.34
CA VAL A 302 -17.64 22.25 -31.68
C VAL A 302 -17.53 21.86 -30.21
N GLU A 303 -18.06 22.69 -29.30
CA GLU A 303 -17.98 22.52 -27.82
C GLU A 303 -16.67 22.97 -27.15
N GLY A 304 -15.79 23.67 -27.86
CA GLY A 304 -14.79 24.53 -27.20
C GLY A 304 -13.49 23.86 -26.75
N TYR A 305 -13.26 22.61 -27.13
CA TYR A 305 -11.96 21.94 -27.03
C TYR A 305 -11.21 21.90 -28.37
N TRP A 306 -9.91 21.62 -28.31
CA TRP A 306 -9.04 21.48 -29.48
C TRP A 306 -8.71 20.01 -29.71
N MET A 307 -8.70 19.59 -30.96
CA MET A 307 -8.42 18.20 -31.32
C MET A 307 -7.76 18.09 -32.69
N ARG A 308 -6.75 17.22 -32.79
CA ARG A 308 -6.10 16.85 -34.05
C ARG A 308 -6.05 15.33 -34.17
N GLU A 309 -6.57 14.82 -35.29
CA GLU A 309 -6.47 13.40 -35.62
C GLU A 309 -5.00 12.99 -35.77
N ALA A 310 -4.61 11.92 -35.08
CA ALA A 310 -3.28 11.35 -35.11
C ALA A 310 -3.24 10.10 -36.01
N THR A 311 -4.17 9.17 -35.79
CA THR A 311 -4.32 7.97 -36.61
C THR A 311 -5.78 7.62 -36.84
N ARG A 312 -6.04 6.97 -37.98
CA ARG A 312 -7.34 6.42 -38.35
C ARG A 312 -7.14 5.04 -38.94
N GLU A 313 -7.77 4.06 -38.31
CA GLU A 313 -7.71 2.65 -38.70
C GLU A 313 -9.12 2.16 -39.01
N ALA A 314 -9.34 1.80 -40.27
CA ALA A 314 -10.60 1.23 -40.71
C ALA A 314 -10.52 -0.30 -40.68
N SER A 315 -11.53 -0.94 -40.12
CA SER A 315 -11.71 -2.39 -40.11
C SER A 315 -13.14 -2.75 -40.57
N SER A 316 -13.44 -4.05 -40.71
CA SER A 316 -14.80 -4.50 -41.03
C SER A 316 -15.74 -4.25 -39.84
N GLY A 317 -16.48 -3.13 -39.88
CA GLY A 317 -17.55 -2.79 -38.95
C GLY A 317 -17.24 -1.63 -37.99
N TYR A 318 -15.97 -1.19 -37.90
CA TYR A 318 -15.60 -0.02 -37.10
C TYR A 318 -14.43 0.76 -37.70
N THR A 319 -14.41 2.06 -37.44
CA THR A 319 -13.24 2.92 -37.63
C THR A 319 -12.76 3.38 -36.26
N ARG A 320 -11.53 3.02 -35.91
CA ARG A 320 -10.87 3.53 -34.72
C ARG A 320 -10.13 4.81 -35.07
N VAL A 321 -10.42 5.90 -34.36
CA VAL A 321 -9.75 7.19 -34.52
C VAL A 321 -9.04 7.53 -33.22
N ARG A 322 -7.73 7.77 -33.30
CA ARG A 322 -6.95 8.35 -32.20
C ARG A 322 -6.71 9.81 -32.50
N ALA A 323 -7.01 10.66 -31.53
CA ALA A 323 -6.84 12.10 -31.67
C ALA A 323 -6.21 12.70 -30.42
N PHE A 324 -5.23 13.57 -30.62
CA PHE A 324 -4.68 14.37 -29.55
C PHE A 324 -5.63 15.53 -29.27
N SER A 325 -5.93 15.79 -27.99
CA SER A 325 -6.91 16.78 -27.57
C SER A 325 -6.40 17.64 -26.41
N VAL A 326 -6.87 18.88 -26.37
CA VAL A 326 -6.72 19.81 -25.24
C VAL A 326 -8.11 20.30 -24.86
N ILE A 327 -8.52 19.98 -23.63
CA ILE A 327 -9.85 20.22 -23.10
C ILE A 327 -9.74 21.18 -21.91
N PRO A 328 -10.21 22.43 -22.03
CA PRO A 328 -10.40 23.28 -20.86
C PRO A 328 -11.60 22.78 -20.04
N THR A 329 -11.44 22.76 -18.73
CA THR A 329 -12.50 22.40 -17.79
C THR A 329 -13.23 23.65 -17.31
N ASP A 330 -14.43 23.48 -16.77
CA ASP A 330 -15.28 24.54 -16.26
C ASP A 330 -14.64 25.29 -15.06
N SER A 331 -13.74 24.63 -14.33
CA SER A 331 -12.95 25.21 -13.23
C SER A 331 -11.69 25.94 -13.70
N GLY A 332 -11.37 25.88 -15.01
CA GLY A 332 -10.18 26.50 -15.60
C GLY A 332 -8.93 25.61 -15.65
N ALA A 333 -8.98 24.39 -15.11
CA ALA A 333 -7.93 23.39 -15.33
C ALA A 333 -7.91 22.94 -16.80
N VAL A 334 -6.78 22.39 -17.25
CA VAL A 334 -6.60 21.95 -18.63
C VAL A 334 -6.19 20.49 -18.65
N LEU A 335 -6.94 19.69 -19.42
CA LEU A 335 -6.62 18.30 -19.69
C LEU A 335 -6.04 18.19 -21.10
N ALA A 336 -4.93 17.47 -21.26
CA ALA A 336 -4.28 17.31 -22.56
C ALA A 336 -3.82 15.87 -22.76
N GLY A 337 -4.21 15.25 -23.86
CA GLY A 337 -3.77 13.89 -24.14
C GLY A 337 -4.52 13.21 -25.28
N CYS A 338 -4.45 11.88 -25.30
CA CYS A 338 -4.96 11.08 -26.38
C CYS A 338 -6.35 10.54 -26.09
N MET A 339 -7.26 10.80 -27.02
CA MET A 339 -8.59 10.22 -27.05
C MET A 339 -8.65 9.14 -28.12
N THR A 340 -9.13 7.96 -27.74
CA THR A 340 -9.49 6.90 -28.70
C THR A 340 -10.99 6.85 -28.82
N SER A 341 -11.50 6.89 -30.05
CA SER A 341 -12.92 6.73 -30.35
C SER A 341 -13.11 5.61 -31.36
N GLU A 342 -14.21 4.87 -31.22
CA GLU A 342 -14.63 3.86 -32.18
C GLU A 342 -15.97 4.28 -32.78
N VAL A 343 -15.96 4.52 -34.09
CA VAL A 343 -17.17 4.85 -34.85
C VAL A 343 -17.59 3.59 -35.59
N ARG A 344 -18.80 3.09 -35.33
CA ARG A 344 -19.37 2.02 -36.16
C ARG A 344 -19.48 2.53 -37.59
N SER A 345 -18.94 1.75 -38.53
CA SER A 345 -19.14 2.04 -39.95
C SER A 345 -20.64 1.95 -40.23
N ALA A 346 -21.21 2.98 -40.87
CA ALA A 346 -22.56 2.87 -41.41
C ALA A 346 -22.52 1.83 -42.53
N ASP A 347 -23.36 0.80 -42.44
CA ASP A 347 -23.62 -0.13 -43.54
C ASP A 347 -24.17 0.61 -44.77
#